data_AF-A0AAD2JLL5-F1
#
_entry.id   AF-A0AAD2JLL5-F1
#
_cell.length_a   1.000
_cell.length_b   1.000
_cell.length_c   1.000
_cell.angle_alpha   90.00
_cell.angle_beta   90.00
_cell.angle_gamma   90.00
#
_symmetry.space_group_name_H-M   'P 1'
#
loop_
_entity.id
_entity.type
_entity.pdbx_description
1 polymer ?
#
loop_
_entity_poly.entity_id
_entity_poly.type
_entity_poly.pdbx_seq_one_letter_code
_entity_poly.pdbx_strand_id
1 'polypeptide(L)'
;MSMSQGRGSSENSNSKGRSTGGRGSQKGPGRGGRGRGRGGRGRGGRGRGRGGRSQNKNNRSGRNHQENDNRQNVSVASRSYTIEPKESTERMDTSKNVSNQDEALMGAYQYCPREECDERQELKQVHELEATLETCSLPQAQRKLDPCLAVSKFKRSAAGTSHTVKPAQVLERTLSHLQRICARHQASPEHPPINNLLDWAEFLVDRLRAIQADATRLSSSNAGVSRDWHVQLVRMLIWIRYWTYSLDGDSSWLQRTINTMIGTAMESYWGQGQGLEGLSDADEKLHERMDDEMLCWSALLHVSQQQERQVGKRIGQADDLSCNSILLDFSKLSTTRKIAHHSLWSQVLILSSHLVRYEYYAAWKKMDNITAGLASQPMSILFKCCIEPNLSLWRYRTIQHYNKSFAKEEQITSVPRLLSIDPTEWNLDHARDFGLPVEQKDDGEIALVFKKAPLKDDAPRTNNAGSRVRDHRFTFGKCFDLNEKMSISSVHIDQMLKGGLP
;
A
#
# COMPACT_ATOMS: atom_id res chain seq x y z
N MET A 1 -35.62 21.86 -46.62
CA MET A 1 -34.79 21.53 -47.80
C MET A 1 -34.32 22.84 -48.42
N SER A 2 -33.13 22.82 -49.02
CA SER A 2 -32.38 23.86 -49.75
C SER A 2 -31.84 25.08 -49.00
N MET A 3 -30.50 25.09 -48.91
CA MET A 3 -29.60 26.19 -48.57
C MET A 3 -29.42 27.18 -49.73
N SER A 4 -29.00 28.41 -49.43
CA SER A 4 -27.93 29.18 -50.13
C SER A 4 -27.71 30.49 -49.36
N GLN A 5 -26.58 30.71 -48.69
CA GLN A 5 -25.33 31.34 -49.16
C GLN A 5 -25.48 32.65 -49.95
N GLY A 6 -25.09 33.76 -49.31
CA GLY A 6 -24.79 35.05 -49.95
C GLY A 6 -23.52 35.65 -49.35
N ARG A 7 -22.49 35.82 -50.19
CA ARG A 7 -21.23 36.52 -49.89
C ARG A 7 -21.42 38.03 -50.11
N GLY A 8 -20.69 38.85 -49.35
CA GLY A 8 -20.52 40.28 -49.62
C GLY A 8 -19.19 40.78 -49.05
N SER A 9 -18.30 41.24 -49.94
CA SER A 9 -16.97 41.80 -49.66
C SER A 9 -16.97 43.30 -49.97
N SER A 10 -16.25 44.10 -49.18
CA SER A 10 -15.59 45.39 -49.53
C SER A 10 -14.87 45.89 -48.26
N GLU A 11 -13.53 45.93 -48.18
CA GLU A 11 -12.53 46.87 -48.72
C GLU A 11 -12.34 48.21 -47.96
N ASN A 12 -11.04 48.50 -47.72
CA ASN A 12 -10.38 49.76 -47.32
C ASN A 12 -10.47 50.19 -45.82
N SER A 13 -9.40 50.62 -45.14
CA SER A 13 -8.10 51.21 -45.57
C SER A 13 -7.03 51.20 -44.46
N ASN A 14 -5.78 51.34 -44.90
CA ASN A 14 -4.50 51.49 -44.18
C ASN A 14 -4.46 52.55 -43.05
N SER A 15 -3.60 52.32 -42.05
CA SER A 15 -2.46 53.22 -41.79
C SER A 15 -1.34 52.53 -40.99
N LYS A 16 -0.11 52.72 -41.50
CA LYS A 16 1.17 52.30 -40.92
C LYS A 16 1.66 53.37 -39.93
N GLY A 17 2.24 52.95 -38.81
CA GLY A 17 3.02 53.81 -37.91
C GLY A 17 4.26 53.09 -37.42
N ARG A 18 5.43 53.53 -37.90
CA ARG A 18 6.79 53.03 -37.63
C ARG A 18 7.45 53.99 -36.61
N SER A 19 8.14 53.48 -35.59
CA SER A 19 9.35 54.07 -34.99
C SER A 19 10.08 52.92 -34.27
N THR A 20 11.36 52.55 -34.42
CA THR A 20 12.70 53.14 -34.66
C THR A 20 13.33 53.88 -33.48
N GLY A 21 14.34 53.22 -32.88
CA GLY A 21 15.41 53.79 -32.06
C GLY A 21 15.34 53.38 -30.59
N GLY A 22 16.37 52.87 -29.92
CA GLY A 22 17.76 52.63 -30.29
C GLY A 22 18.58 52.16 -29.07
N ARG A 23 19.56 51.31 -29.34
CA ARG A 23 20.91 51.18 -28.73
C ARG A 23 21.08 51.23 -27.20
N GLY A 24 21.61 50.12 -26.68
CA GLY A 24 22.44 50.07 -25.48
C GLY A 24 23.29 48.80 -25.48
N SER A 25 24.50 48.88 -26.03
CA SER A 25 25.47 47.79 -26.15
C SER A 25 26.46 47.86 -25.00
N GLN A 26 26.78 46.75 -24.33
CA GLN A 26 28.10 46.53 -23.74
C GLN A 26 28.47 45.04 -23.81
N LYS A 27 29.57 44.81 -24.52
CA LYS A 27 30.29 43.54 -24.73
C LYS A 27 31.32 43.34 -23.61
N GLY A 28 31.60 42.08 -23.28
CA GLY A 28 32.86 41.66 -22.68
C GLY A 28 32.97 40.12 -22.59
N PRO A 29 34.14 39.49 -22.78
CA PRO A 29 34.26 38.26 -23.57
C PRO A 29 34.89 37.05 -22.82
N GLY A 30 34.78 35.84 -23.38
CA GLY A 30 35.84 34.84 -23.19
C GLY A 30 35.51 33.35 -23.33
N ARG A 31 36.07 32.75 -24.40
CA ARG A 31 36.63 31.37 -24.54
C ARG A 31 35.65 30.19 -24.37
N GLY A 32 35.44 29.28 -25.32
CA GLY A 32 36.36 28.74 -26.33
C GLY A 32 36.77 27.32 -25.90
N GLY A 33 36.22 26.28 -26.55
CA GLY A 33 36.58 24.90 -26.25
C GLY A 33 35.84 23.87 -27.12
N ARG A 34 36.32 23.68 -28.35
CA ARG A 34 35.92 22.59 -29.26
C ARG A 34 36.54 21.27 -28.78
N GLY A 35 35.76 20.19 -28.79
CA GLY A 35 36.26 18.82 -28.68
C GLY A 35 35.41 17.87 -29.53
N ARG A 36 35.92 17.50 -30.72
CA ARG A 36 35.39 16.46 -31.60
C ARG A 36 36.14 15.15 -31.33
N GLY A 37 35.42 14.04 -31.26
CA GLY A 37 35.92 12.66 -31.47
C GLY A 37 34.72 11.71 -31.38
N ARG A 38 34.14 11.17 -32.46
CA ARG A 38 34.56 10.16 -33.45
C ARG A 38 34.96 8.79 -32.86
N GLY A 39 34.17 7.77 -33.22
CA GLY A 39 34.47 6.33 -33.19
C GLY A 39 33.59 5.58 -32.20
N GLY A 40 32.90 4.47 -32.50
CA GLY A 40 32.70 3.65 -33.71
C GLY A 40 31.55 2.66 -33.38
N ARG A 41 30.54 2.53 -34.24
CA ARG A 41 30.25 1.35 -35.08
C ARG A 41 30.53 -0.04 -34.45
N GLY A 42 29.46 -0.81 -34.26
CA GLY A 42 29.43 -2.29 -34.22
C GLY A 42 28.03 -2.77 -33.79
N ARG A 43 27.06 -2.92 -34.70
CA ARG A 43 26.68 -4.12 -35.48
C ARG A 43 26.10 -5.28 -34.64
N GLY A 44 24.86 -5.63 -34.97
CA GLY A 44 24.16 -6.89 -34.64
C GLY A 44 22.76 -6.62 -34.09
N GLY A 45 21.64 -6.66 -34.83
CA GLY A 45 21.35 -7.34 -36.08
C GLY A 45 20.86 -8.76 -35.82
N ARG A 46 19.53 -8.92 -35.58
CA ARG A 46 18.66 -10.12 -35.69
C ARG A 46 17.41 -9.84 -34.83
N GLY A 47 16.16 -10.02 -35.24
CA GLY A 47 15.58 -10.47 -36.49
C GLY A 47 14.10 -10.06 -36.49
N ARG A 48 13.59 -9.69 -37.67
CA ARG A 48 12.18 -9.42 -37.92
C ARG A 48 11.46 -10.75 -38.11
N GLY A 49 10.51 -11.06 -37.23
CA GLY A 49 9.47 -12.07 -37.46
C GLY A 49 8.17 -11.37 -37.82
N ARG A 50 7.93 -11.13 -39.11
CA ARG A 50 6.63 -10.76 -39.68
C ARG A 50 5.90 -12.05 -40.05
N GLY A 51 4.69 -12.23 -39.54
CA GLY A 51 3.71 -13.20 -40.02
C GLY A 51 2.52 -13.19 -39.07
N GLY A 52 1.27 -13.07 -39.47
CA GLY A 52 0.67 -12.77 -40.76
C GLY A 52 -0.73 -12.23 -40.46
N ARG A 53 -1.16 -11.22 -41.21
CA ARG A 53 -2.57 -10.86 -41.30
C ARG A 53 -3.27 -11.98 -42.09
N SER A 54 -4.21 -12.67 -41.45
CA SER A 54 -5.30 -13.33 -42.17
C SER A 54 -6.57 -12.59 -41.83
N GLN A 55 -7.04 -11.82 -42.81
CA GLN A 55 -8.45 -11.45 -42.88
C GLN A 55 -9.18 -12.69 -43.41
N ASN A 56 -10.19 -13.17 -42.70
CA ASN A 56 -11.26 -13.85 -43.39
C ASN A 56 -12.64 -13.44 -42.85
N LYS A 57 -13.48 -13.06 -43.79
CA LYS A 57 -14.86 -12.64 -43.63
C LYS A 57 -15.75 -13.88 -43.51
N ASN A 58 -16.86 -13.71 -42.79
CA ASN A 58 -18.16 -14.35 -42.96
C ASN A 58 -18.22 -15.89 -43.04
N ASN A 59 -18.87 -16.52 -42.05
CA ASN A 59 -20.19 -17.11 -42.29
C ASN A 59 -20.89 -17.56 -41.00
N ARG A 60 -22.19 -17.26 -40.95
CA ARG A 60 -23.19 -17.82 -40.06
C ARG A 60 -23.46 -19.29 -40.43
N SER A 61 -23.40 -20.17 -39.45
CA SER A 61 -24.26 -21.35 -39.21
C SER A 61 -23.61 -22.08 -38.02
N GLY A 62 -24.30 -22.35 -36.92
CA GLY A 62 -25.35 -23.34 -36.81
C GLY A 62 -24.84 -24.48 -35.90
N ARG A 63 -25.41 -24.55 -34.69
CA ARG A 63 -25.65 -25.72 -33.82
C ARG A 63 -24.62 -26.87 -33.71
N ASN A 64 -24.42 -27.24 -32.44
CA ASN A 64 -24.07 -28.56 -31.89
C ASN A 64 -22.60 -29.00 -31.97
N HIS A 65 -21.88 -28.96 -30.83
CA HIS A 65 -21.52 -30.18 -30.08
C HIS A 65 -20.65 -29.89 -28.85
N GLN A 66 -21.01 -30.58 -27.76
CA GLN A 66 -20.17 -31.24 -26.77
C GLN A 66 -19.13 -30.39 -26.01
N GLU A 67 -19.55 -29.99 -24.80
CA GLU A 67 -18.67 -29.77 -23.66
C GLU A 67 -17.85 -31.03 -23.39
N ASN A 68 -16.53 -30.89 -23.50
CA ASN A 68 -15.57 -31.92 -23.13
C ASN A 68 -15.05 -31.57 -21.73
N ASP A 69 -15.84 -31.94 -20.72
CA ASP A 69 -15.45 -31.89 -19.31
C ASP A 69 -14.47 -33.02 -19.02
N ASN A 70 -13.18 -32.71 -19.04
CA ASN A 70 -12.16 -33.62 -18.53
C ASN A 70 -11.85 -33.26 -17.06
N ARG A 71 -12.82 -33.53 -16.18
CA ARG A 71 -12.59 -33.59 -14.72
C ARG A 71 -12.14 -35.00 -14.37
N GLN A 72 -10.87 -35.14 -14.03
CA GLN A 72 -10.35 -36.35 -13.37
C GLN A 72 -11.04 -36.53 -12.02
N ASN A 73 -11.93 -37.53 -11.96
CA ASN A 73 -12.41 -38.14 -10.73
C ASN A 73 -11.24 -38.87 -10.06
N VAL A 74 -10.74 -38.31 -8.95
CA VAL A 74 -9.96 -39.08 -7.96
C VAL A 74 -10.95 -39.50 -6.88
N SER A 75 -11.39 -40.76 -6.93
CA SER A 75 -12.15 -41.39 -5.85
C SER A 75 -11.23 -41.57 -4.65
N VAL A 76 -11.53 -40.85 -3.56
CA VAL A 76 -10.90 -41.08 -2.26
C VAL A 76 -11.55 -42.32 -1.66
N ALA A 77 -10.84 -43.44 -1.73
CA ALA A 77 -11.17 -44.64 -0.97
C ALA A 77 -10.92 -44.38 0.51
N SER A 78 -11.99 -44.39 1.32
CA SER A 78 -11.94 -44.36 2.77
C SER A 78 -11.15 -45.58 3.29
N ARG A 79 -9.89 -45.36 3.67
CA ARG A 79 -9.14 -46.32 4.50
C ARG A 79 -9.44 -46.03 5.96
N SER A 80 -10.18 -46.92 6.60
CA SER A 80 -10.28 -46.97 8.05
C SER A 80 -8.95 -47.50 8.61
N TYR A 81 -8.28 -46.69 9.44
CA TYR A 81 -7.13 -47.13 10.21
C TYR A 81 -7.56 -47.26 11.67
N THR A 82 -7.43 -48.48 12.20
CA THR A 82 -7.55 -48.77 13.62
C THR A 82 -6.29 -48.23 14.30
N ILE A 83 -6.46 -47.27 15.22
CA ILE A 83 -5.36 -46.69 16.01
C ILE A 83 -5.15 -47.60 17.22
N GLU A 84 -3.96 -48.20 17.33
CA GLU A 84 -3.51 -48.86 18.56
C GLU A 84 -3.12 -47.80 19.62
N PRO A 85 -3.41 -48.04 20.91
CA PRO A 85 -3.06 -47.13 21.99
C PRO A 85 -1.54 -47.18 22.24
N LYS A 86 -0.85 -46.06 21.99
CA LYS A 86 0.54 -45.88 22.43
C LYS A 86 0.59 -45.22 23.80
N GLU A 87 1.39 -45.85 24.64
CA GLU A 87 1.69 -45.50 26.03
C GLU A 87 2.16 -44.04 26.18
N SER A 88 1.58 -43.40 27.18
CA SER A 88 1.85 -42.05 27.65
C SER A 88 3.31 -41.88 28.07
N THR A 89 4.06 -41.12 27.28
CA THR A 89 5.36 -40.57 27.70
C THR A 89 5.13 -39.20 28.32
N GLU A 90 5.46 -39.05 29.60
CA GLU A 90 5.41 -37.78 30.33
C GLU A 90 6.23 -36.70 29.62
N ARG A 91 5.57 -35.65 29.13
CA ARG A 91 6.22 -34.42 28.67
C ARG A 91 6.54 -33.57 29.89
N MET A 92 7.82 -33.45 30.21
CA MET A 92 8.31 -32.44 31.16
C MET A 92 8.18 -31.04 30.54
N ASP A 93 7.41 -30.18 31.20
CA ASP A 93 7.34 -28.74 30.93
C ASP A 93 8.65 -28.04 31.32
N THR A 94 9.55 -27.84 30.34
CA THR A 94 10.78 -27.03 30.50
C THR A 94 10.65 -25.60 29.95
N SER A 95 9.45 -25.14 29.64
CA SER A 95 9.20 -23.81 29.09
C SER A 95 8.85 -22.82 30.20
N LYS A 96 9.86 -22.13 30.79
CA LYS A 96 9.66 -20.79 31.40
C LYS A 96 10.91 -19.99 31.84
N ASN A 97 12.14 -20.49 31.71
CA ASN A 97 13.34 -19.76 32.21
C ASN A 97 14.40 -19.39 31.15
N VAL A 98 14.10 -19.47 29.85
CA VAL A 98 15.10 -19.26 28.77
C VAL A 98 15.25 -17.79 28.32
N SER A 99 14.39 -16.87 28.74
CA SER A 99 14.30 -15.57 28.05
C SER A 99 15.47 -14.59 28.28
N ASN A 100 16.25 -14.71 29.37
CA ASN A 100 17.24 -13.68 29.72
C ASN A 100 18.71 -14.07 29.46
N GLN A 101 19.03 -15.35 29.25
CA GLN A 101 20.40 -15.76 28.90
C GLN A 101 20.67 -15.79 27.39
N ASP A 102 19.64 -16.01 26.57
CA ASP A 102 19.79 -16.04 25.11
C ASP A 102 20.03 -14.66 24.50
N GLU A 103 19.62 -13.56 25.14
CA GLU A 103 19.93 -12.20 24.65
C GLU A 103 21.41 -11.83 24.83
N ALA A 104 22.08 -12.33 25.87
CA ALA A 104 23.48 -12.04 26.14
C ALA A 104 24.47 -12.82 25.24
N LEU A 105 23.99 -13.87 24.55
CA LEU A 105 24.76 -14.70 23.61
C LEU A 105 24.58 -14.29 22.15
N MET A 106 23.88 -13.19 21.89
CA MET A 106 23.63 -12.72 20.53
C MET A 106 24.88 -12.00 20.02
N GLY A 107 25.74 -12.79 19.38
CA GLY A 107 26.97 -12.29 18.77
C GLY A 107 26.71 -11.35 17.59
N ALA A 108 27.75 -10.63 17.21
CA ALA A 108 27.82 -9.90 15.95
C ALA A 108 27.35 -10.78 14.77
N TYR A 109 26.74 -10.16 13.75
CA TYR A 109 26.28 -10.82 12.52
C TYR A 109 25.02 -11.69 12.68
N GLN A 110 24.14 -11.35 13.63
CA GLN A 110 22.93 -12.12 13.88
C GLN A 110 21.93 -12.05 12.71
N TYR A 111 21.65 -10.86 12.19
CA TYR A 111 20.61 -10.65 11.17
C TYR A 111 21.17 -10.55 9.75
N CYS A 112 22.49 -10.53 9.60
CA CYS A 112 23.19 -10.42 8.34
C CYS A 112 24.50 -11.22 8.43
N PRO A 113 24.79 -12.12 7.47
CA PRO A 113 26.02 -12.89 7.48
C PRO A 113 27.24 -11.97 7.35
N ARG A 114 28.37 -12.42 7.89
CA ARG A 114 29.61 -11.63 7.92
C ARG A 114 30.08 -11.26 6.52
N GLU A 115 29.99 -12.18 5.57
CA GLU A 115 30.44 -11.97 4.19
C GLU A 115 29.65 -10.84 3.52
N GLU A 116 28.33 -10.78 3.77
CA GLU A 116 27.49 -9.70 3.25
C GLU A 116 27.81 -8.36 3.95
N CYS A 117 28.11 -8.39 5.24
CA CYS A 117 28.52 -7.18 5.96
C CYS A 117 29.84 -6.61 5.41
N ASP A 118 30.84 -7.48 5.23
CA ASP A 118 32.15 -7.11 4.70
C ASP A 118 32.03 -6.58 3.25
N GLU A 119 31.25 -7.26 2.40
CA GLU A 119 30.96 -6.82 1.02
C GLU A 119 30.29 -5.44 1.01
N ARG A 120 29.27 -5.21 1.85
CA ARG A 120 28.57 -3.94 1.91
C ARG A 120 29.44 -2.81 2.46
N GLN A 121 30.34 -3.11 3.39
CA GLN A 121 31.31 -2.16 3.90
C GLN A 121 32.32 -1.75 2.82
N GLU A 122 32.83 -2.72 2.04
CA GLU A 122 33.74 -2.48 0.92
C GLU A 122 33.09 -1.63 -0.18
N LEU A 123 31.85 -2.00 -0.56
CA LEU A 123 31.06 -1.28 -1.56
C LEU A 123 30.51 0.06 -1.07
N LYS A 124 30.73 0.41 0.21
CA LYS A 124 30.21 1.63 0.85
C LYS A 124 28.68 1.75 0.77
N GLN A 125 27.98 0.61 0.84
CA GLN A 125 26.52 0.51 0.80
C GLN A 125 25.94 0.33 2.22
N VAL A 126 26.34 1.22 3.12
CA VAL A 126 25.93 1.20 4.53
C VAL A 126 24.78 2.20 4.74
N HIS A 127 23.61 1.69 5.12
CA HIS A 127 22.46 2.55 5.44
C HIS A 127 22.65 3.15 6.84
N GLU A 128 22.09 4.33 7.12
CA GLU A 128 22.20 4.96 8.44
C GLU A 128 21.55 4.13 9.57
N LEU A 129 20.53 3.33 9.24
CA LEU A 129 19.88 2.40 10.18
C LEU A 129 20.74 1.20 10.59
N GLU A 130 21.84 0.97 9.90
CA GLU A 130 22.75 -0.14 10.17
C GLU A 130 24.18 0.38 10.42
N ALA A 131 24.36 1.70 10.46
CA ALA A 131 25.65 2.31 10.74
C ALA A 131 25.88 2.38 12.25
N THR A 132 27.13 2.34 12.65
CA THR A 132 27.57 2.65 14.01
C THR A 132 27.16 4.05 14.42
N LEU A 133 26.96 4.25 15.74
CA LEU A 133 26.50 5.52 16.30
C LEU A 133 27.40 6.69 15.89
N GLU A 134 28.72 6.48 15.86
CA GLU A 134 29.70 7.53 15.55
C GLU A 134 29.68 7.96 14.08
N THR A 135 29.16 7.11 13.19
CA THR A 135 29.23 7.36 11.74
C THR A 135 27.87 7.48 11.06
N CYS A 136 26.76 7.21 11.74
CA CYS A 136 25.41 7.20 11.15
C CYS A 136 25.02 8.53 10.48
N SER A 137 25.47 9.66 11.01
CA SER A 137 25.24 11.01 10.48
C SER A 137 26.17 11.42 9.32
N LEU A 138 27.22 10.63 9.06
CA LEU A 138 28.16 10.90 7.97
C LEU A 138 27.55 10.52 6.61
N PRO A 139 28.09 11.03 5.50
CA PRO A 139 27.71 10.57 4.16
C PRO A 139 27.91 9.06 4.00
N GLN A 140 27.08 8.41 3.19
CA GLN A 140 27.06 6.94 3.00
C GLN A 140 28.46 6.33 2.80
N ALA A 141 29.32 7.01 2.04
CA ALA A 141 30.68 6.60 1.72
C ALA A 141 31.65 6.48 2.92
N GLN A 142 31.29 7.07 4.06
CA GLN A 142 32.10 7.14 5.28
C GLN A 142 31.47 6.38 6.46
N ARG A 143 30.26 5.84 6.28
CA ARG A 143 29.55 5.08 7.31
C ARG A 143 30.27 3.75 7.55
N LYS A 144 30.37 3.37 8.83
CA LYS A 144 30.83 2.06 9.27
C LYS A 144 29.63 1.24 9.67
N LEU A 145 29.48 0.06 9.08
CA LEU A 145 28.40 -0.89 9.36
C LEU A 145 28.57 -1.45 10.78
N ASP A 146 27.48 -1.49 11.53
CA ASP A 146 27.40 -2.16 12.83
C ASP A 146 26.86 -3.60 12.62
N PRO A 147 27.68 -4.65 12.88
CA PRO A 147 27.27 -6.04 12.74
C PRO A 147 26.05 -6.45 13.60
N CYS A 148 25.75 -5.71 14.67
CA CYS A 148 24.61 -5.96 15.54
C CYS A 148 23.30 -5.37 15.01
N LEU A 149 23.39 -4.38 14.10
CA LEU A 149 22.24 -3.72 13.48
C LEU A 149 22.04 -4.16 12.01
N ALA A 150 23.08 -4.69 11.37
CA ALA A 150 23.03 -5.08 9.98
C ALA A 150 21.98 -6.19 9.72
N VAL A 151 21.08 -5.95 8.77
CA VAL A 151 20.09 -6.91 8.28
C VAL A 151 20.38 -7.25 6.82
N SER A 152 20.21 -8.52 6.43
CA SER A 152 20.43 -8.90 5.03
C SER A 152 19.55 -8.12 4.06
N LYS A 153 20.17 -7.68 2.96
CA LYS A 153 19.57 -7.02 1.82
C LYS A 153 18.87 -8.03 0.92
N PHE A 154 17.77 -7.63 0.29
CA PHE A 154 17.09 -8.51 -0.67
C PHE A 154 17.96 -8.75 -1.92
N LYS A 155 18.41 -9.99 -2.12
CA LYS A 155 19.18 -10.38 -3.32
C LYS A 155 18.23 -10.78 -4.46
N ARG A 156 18.38 -10.13 -5.62
CA ARG A 156 17.62 -10.46 -6.84
C ARG A 156 18.18 -11.74 -7.47
N SER A 157 17.31 -12.60 -8.01
CA SER A 157 17.67 -13.93 -8.55
C SER A 157 18.79 -13.93 -9.59
N ALA A 158 19.06 -12.81 -10.26
CA ALA A 158 20.15 -12.65 -11.22
C ALA A 158 21.56 -12.73 -10.59
N ALA A 159 21.68 -12.64 -9.26
CA ALA A 159 22.97 -12.66 -8.57
C ALA A 159 23.65 -14.04 -8.54
N GLY A 160 22.92 -15.14 -8.84
CA GLY A 160 23.50 -16.49 -8.93
C GLY A 160 24.13 -17.03 -7.64
N THR A 161 24.01 -16.33 -6.51
CA THR A 161 24.65 -16.69 -5.25
C THR A 161 23.86 -17.79 -4.53
N SER A 162 24.56 -18.80 -4.02
CA SER A 162 24.02 -19.75 -3.03
C SER A 162 23.66 -18.98 -1.76
N HIS A 163 22.38 -18.71 -1.56
CA HIS A 163 21.89 -18.04 -0.35
C HIS A 163 21.58 -19.09 0.71
N THR A 164 22.29 -19.05 1.84
CA THR A 164 21.95 -19.85 3.02
C THR A 164 20.65 -19.32 3.60
N VAL A 165 19.60 -20.14 3.61
CA VAL A 165 18.30 -19.75 4.17
C VAL A 165 18.44 -19.67 5.70
N LYS A 166 18.07 -18.54 6.29
CA LYS A 166 18.11 -18.38 7.76
C LYS A 166 17.06 -19.28 8.42
N PRO A 167 17.34 -19.84 9.61
CA PRO A 167 16.35 -20.61 10.35
C PRO A 167 15.19 -19.73 10.85
N ALA A 168 14.01 -20.32 11.06
CA ALA A 168 12.79 -19.60 11.45
C ALA A 168 12.98 -18.69 12.67
N GLN A 169 13.65 -19.16 13.73
CA GLN A 169 13.93 -18.38 14.93
C GLN A 169 14.73 -17.09 14.64
N VAL A 170 15.67 -17.14 13.69
CA VAL A 170 16.44 -15.96 13.28
C VAL A 170 15.56 -14.99 12.51
N LEU A 171 14.65 -15.48 11.66
CA LEU A 171 13.68 -14.64 10.94
C LEU A 171 12.68 -13.95 11.87
N GLU A 172 12.21 -14.63 12.91
CA GLU A 172 11.32 -14.06 13.93
C GLU A 172 12.02 -12.96 14.74
N ARG A 173 13.27 -13.19 15.15
CA ARG A 173 14.09 -12.16 15.82
C ARG A 173 14.40 -10.98 14.89
N THR A 174 14.67 -11.24 13.61
CA THR A 174 14.92 -10.19 12.62
C THR A 174 13.68 -9.33 12.40
N LEU A 175 12.49 -9.93 12.29
CA LEU A 175 11.24 -9.19 12.17
C LEU A 175 11.00 -8.31 13.40
N SER A 176 11.19 -8.86 14.61
CA SER A 176 11.07 -8.11 15.87
C SER A 176 12.05 -6.94 15.95
N HIS A 177 13.27 -7.10 15.42
CA HIS A 177 14.25 -6.01 15.31
C HIS A 177 13.78 -4.91 14.34
N LEU A 178 13.35 -5.28 13.13
CA LEU A 178 12.82 -4.34 12.13
C LEU A 178 11.54 -3.65 12.62
N GLN A 179 10.71 -4.33 13.42
CA GLN A 179 9.54 -3.75 14.05
C GLN A 179 9.90 -2.61 15.02
N ARG A 180 10.95 -2.78 15.83
CA ARG A 180 11.46 -1.72 16.71
C ARG A 180 11.98 -0.52 15.92
N ILE A 181 12.69 -0.75 14.81
CA ILE A 181 13.14 0.30 13.91
C ILE A 181 11.94 1.01 13.27
N CYS A 182 10.94 0.25 12.83
CA CYS A 182 9.72 0.77 12.24
C CYS A 182 8.94 1.65 13.22
N ALA A 183 8.83 1.23 14.49
CA ALA A 183 8.10 1.96 15.52
C ALA A 183 8.81 3.25 16.00
N ARG A 184 10.13 3.33 15.86
CA ARG A 184 10.91 4.47 16.38
C ARG A 184 11.53 5.36 15.30
N HIS A 185 11.48 4.94 14.04
CA HIS A 185 12.18 5.59 12.92
C HIS A 185 13.69 5.80 13.19
N GLN A 186 14.32 4.91 13.95
CA GLN A 186 15.73 4.97 14.34
C GLN A 186 16.28 3.57 14.58
N ALA A 187 17.59 3.38 14.46
CA ALA A 187 18.24 2.07 14.59
C ALA A 187 18.20 1.54 16.04
N SER A 188 18.58 2.38 17.00
CA SER A 188 18.55 2.11 18.44
C SER A 188 18.10 3.39 19.19
N PRO A 189 17.77 3.31 20.49
CA PRO A 189 17.48 4.49 21.33
C PRO A 189 18.55 5.58 21.30
N GLU A 190 19.81 5.20 21.06
CA GLU A 190 20.96 6.11 21.06
C GLU A 190 21.17 6.78 19.70
N HIS A 191 20.61 6.19 18.62
CA HIS A 191 20.73 6.74 17.27
C HIS A 191 19.74 7.89 17.04
N PRO A 192 20.12 8.90 16.24
CA PRO A 192 19.19 9.95 15.84
C PRO A 192 18.06 9.38 14.97
N PRO A 193 16.85 9.98 15.04
CA PRO A 193 15.74 9.62 14.17
C PRO A 193 16.01 10.00 12.72
N ILE A 194 15.43 9.22 11.81
CA ILE A 194 15.54 9.46 10.37
C ILE A 194 14.55 10.50 9.92
N ASN A 195 15.09 11.53 9.27
CA ASN A 195 14.28 12.61 8.71
C ASN A 195 13.72 12.26 7.32
N ASN A 196 14.42 11.44 6.54
CA ASN A 196 13.95 11.03 5.21
C ASN A 196 13.10 9.76 5.30
N LEU A 197 11.79 9.94 5.39
CA LEU A 197 10.82 8.84 5.47
C LEU A 197 10.80 7.94 4.22
N LEU A 198 11.17 8.47 3.04
CA LEU A 198 11.23 7.65 1.83
C LEU A 198 12.40 6.65 1.93
N ASP A 199 13.60 7.14 2.26
CA ASP A 199 14.79 6.31 2.43
C ASP A 199 14.56 5.26 3.54
N TRP A 200 13.93 5.67 4.65
CA TRP A 200 13.51 4.75 5.72
C TRP A 200 12.58 3.64 5.23
N ALA A 201 11.56 3.99 4.44
CA ALA A 201 10.61 3.02 3.93
C ALA A 201 11.25 2.08 2.90
N GLU A 202 12.11 2.60 2.01
CA GLU A 202 12.86 1.80 1.05
C GLU A 202 13.79 0.81 1.75
N PHE A 203 14.47 1.25 2.82
CA PHE A 203 15.27 0.39 3.67
C PHE A 203 14.43 -0.74 4.26
N LEU A 204 13.34 -0.42 4.95
CA LEU A 204 12.51 -1.42 5.63
C LEU A 204 11.92 -2.42 4.63
N VAL A 205 11.38 -1.94 3.51
CA VAL A 205 10.79 -2.82 2.50
C VAL A 205 11.83 -3.77 1.90
N ASP A 206 13.04 -3.30 1.64
CA ASP A 206 14.12 -4.16 1.15
C ASP A 206 14.49 -5.25 2.17
N ARG A 207 14.65 -4.91 3.45
CA ARG A 207 14.98 -5.88 4.51
C ARG A 207 13.84 -6.86 4.81
N LEU A 208 12.60 -6.36 4.88
CA LEU A 208 11.40 -7.19 5.04
C LEU A 208 11.25 -8.18 3.86
N ARG A 209 11.58 -7.74 2.65
CA ARG A 209 11.54 -8.60 1.46
C ARG A 209 12.62 -9.69 1.50
N ALA A 210 13.80 -9.40 2.04
CA ALA A 210 14.85 -10.38 2.26
C ALA A 210 14.37 -11.50 3.20
N ILE A 211 13.85 -11.15 4.37
CA ILE A 211 13.37 -12.15 5.35
C ILE A 211 12.12 -12.89 4.88
N GLN A 212 11.23 -12.23 4.11
CA GLN A 212 10.08 -12.91 3.51
C GLN A 212 10.50 -13.93 2.46
N ALA A 213 11.52 -13.62 1.64
CA ALA A 213 12.04 -14.57 0.68
C ALA A 213 12.64 -15.82 1.36
N ASP A 214 13.35 -15.65 2.47
CA ASP A 214 13.84 -16.76 3.28
C ASP A 214 12.69 -17.55 3.92
N ALA A 215 11.68 -16.88 4.48
CA ALA A 215 10.49 -17.51 5.05
C ALA A 215 9.74 -18.37 4.01
N THR A 216 9.54 -17.86 2.80
CA THR A 216 8.92 -18.62 1.70
C THR A 216 9.73 -19.86 1.32
N ARG A 217 11.07 -19.80 1.36
CA ARG A 217 11.93 -20.97 1.12
C ARG A 217 11.78 -22.00 2.25
N LEU A 218 11.75 -21.56 3.51
CA LEU A 218 11.55 -22.43 4.67
C LEU A 218 10.21 -23.18 4.64
N SER A 219 9.15 -22.55 4.13
CA SER A 219 7.82 -23.17 4.03
C SER A 219 7.83 -24.48 3.22
N SER A 220 8.83 -24.71 2.37
CA SER A 220 8.98 -25.99 1.65
C SER A 220 9.62 -27.11 2.47
N SER A 221 10.16 -26.81 3.66
CA SER A 221 11.04 -27.69 4.44
C SER A 221 10.48 -28.15 5.80
N ASN A 222 9.17 -28.01 6.05
CA ASN A 222 8.51 -28.19 7.35
C ASN A 222 9.04 -27.30 8.51
N ALA A 223 10.14 -26.57 8.31
CA ALA A 223 10.73 -25.62 9.26
C ALA A 223 10.25 -24.17 9.01
N GLY A 224 8.98 -24.00 8.64
CA GLY A 224 8.39 -22.70 8.33
C GLY A 224 8.34 -21.76 9.53
N VAL A 225 8.20 -20.46 9.27
CA VAL A 225 7.89 -19.46 10.30
C VAL A 225 6.45 -19.63 10.81
N SER A 226 6.20 -19.18 12.03
CA SER A 226 4.86 -19.21 12.64
C SER A 226 3.83 -18.38 11.86
N ARG A 227 2.54 -18.67 12.08
CA ARG A 227 1.44 -17.86 11.52
C ARG A 227 1.49 -16.40 12.01
N ASP A 228 1.91 -16.21 13.26
CA ASP A 228 1.99 -14.88 13.90
C ASP A 228 3.01 -13.98 13.22
N TRP A 229 4.12 -14.58 12.77
CA TRP A 229 5.11 -13.87 11.97
C TRP A 229 4.51 -13.21 10.73
N HIS A 230 3.62 -13.90 10.00
CA HIS A 230 2.96 -13.33 8.81
C HIS A 230 1.99 -12.22 9.17
N VAL A 231 1.26 -12.35 10.28
CA VAL A 231 0.36 -11.29 10.78
C VAL A 231 1.16 -10.03 11.08
N GLN A 232 2.24 -10.15 11.85
CA GLN A 232 3.13 -9.03 12.19
C GLN A 232 3.73 -8.38 10.93
N LEU A 233 4.19 -9.18 9.97
CA LEU A 233 4.70 -8.68 8.69
C LEU A 233 3.63 -7.86 7.94
N VAL A 234 2.39 -8.36 7.86
CA VAL A 234 1.28 -7.65 7.20
C VAL A 234 0.97 -6.34 7.91
N ARG A 235 0.92 -6.31 9.25
CA ARG A 235 0.72 -5.06 10.02
C ARG A 235 1.79 -4.03 9.70
N MET A 236 3.07 -4.43 9.69
CA MET A 236 4.18 -3.54 9.33
C MET A 236 4.07 -3.01 7.90
N LEU A 237 3.72 -3.88 6.95
CA LEU A 237 3.57 -3.48 5.54
C LEU A 237 2.40 -2.54 5.32
N ILE A 238 1.26 -2.73 6.01
CA ILE A 238 0.14 -1.78 6.00
C ILE A 238 0.57 -0.41 6.52
N TRP A 239 1.33 -0.39 7.62
CA TRP A 239 1.86 0.85 8.19
C TRP A 239 2.82 1.57 7.23
N ILE A 240 3.79 0.86 6.65
CA ILE A 240 4.73 1.44 5.68
C ILE A 240 3.99 1.91 4.43
N ARG A 241 2.96 1.18 3.98
CA ARG A 241 2.11 1.58 2.83
C ARG A 241 1.47 2.95 3.08
N TYR A 242 0.93 3.16 4.28
CA TYR A 242 0.31 4.43 4.67
C TYR A 242 1.31 5.58 4.60
N TRP A 243 2.49 5.44 5.23
CA TRP A 243 3.52 6.47 5.18
C TRP A 243 3.96 6.80 3.76
N THR A 244 4.21 5.78 2.95
CA THR A 244 4.72 5.94 1.58
C THR A 244 3.67 6.45 0.60
N TYR A 245 2.38 6.38 0.94
CA TYR A 245 1.30 6.98 0.14
C TYR A 245 1.34 8.51 0.22
N SER A 246 1.65 9.03 1.41
CA SER A 246 1.77 10.47 1.67
C SER A 246 3.03 11.09 1.05
N LEU A 247 4.05 10.29 0.73
CA LEU A 247 5.29 10.75 0.09
C LEU A 247 5.09 10.94 -1.42
N ASP A 248 5.44 12.12 -1.95
CA ASP A 248 5.13 12.54 -3.31
C ASP A 248 5.88 11.79 -4.43
N GLY A 249 5.24 11.72 -5.60
CA GLY A 249 5.88 11.65 -6.93
C GLY A 249 6.26 10.27 -7.47
N ASP A 250 7.09 9.51 -6.77
CA ASP A 250 7.81 8.36 -7.37
C ASP A 250 7.67 7.03 -6.60
N SER A 251 6.92 7.00 -5.50
CA SER A 251 6.74 5.81 -4.66
C SER A 251 5.85 4.71 -5.28
N SER A 252 5.40 4.86 -6.54
CA SER A 252 4.51 3.87 -7.19
C SER A 252 5.12 2.47 -7.31
N TRP A 253 6.44 2.37 -7.45
CA TRP A 253 7.13 1.08 -7.46
C TRP A 253 7.17 0.46 -6.05
N LEU A 254 7.33 1.30 -5.03
CA LEU A 254 7.38 0.89 -3.62
C LEU A 254 6.02 0.39 -3.17
N GLN A 255 4.95 1.14 -3.48
CA GLN A 255 3.55 0.74 -3.24
C GLN A 255 3.21 -0.61 -3.89
N ARG A 256 3.62 -0.81 -5.15
CA ARG A 256 3.44 -2.11 -5.84
C ARG A 256 4.20 -3.23 -5.13
N THR A 257 5.44 -2.97 -4.71
CA THR A 257 6.26 -3.95 -3.99
C THR A 257 5.63 -4.33 -2.66
N ILE A 258 5.17 -3.34 -1.88
CA ILE A 258 4.49 -3.57 -0.60
C ILE A 258 3.21 -4.40 -0.81
N ASN A 259 2.37 -4.05 -1.79
CA ASN A 259 1.15 -4.81 -2.09
C ASN A 259 1.45 -6.26 -2.50
N THR A 260 2.50 -6.50 -3.29
CA THR A 260 2.94 -7.87 -3.62
C THR A 260 3.38 -8.62 -2.36
N MET A 261 4.18 -7.99 -1.50
CA MET A 261 4.64 -8.60 -0.26
C MET A 261 3.48 -8.95 0.68
N ILE A 262 2.49 -8.07 0.81
CA ILE A 262 1.29 -8.36 1.61
C ILE A 262 0.55 -9.58 1.03
N GLY A 263 0.34 -9.62 -0.29
CA GLY A 263 -0.29 -10.78 -0.95
C GLY A 263 0.45 -12.08 -0.67
N THR A 264 1.78 -12.10 -0.84
CA THR A 264 2.61 -13.29 -0.56
C THR A 264 2.56 -13.71 0.91
N ALA A 265 2.53 -12.76 1.85
CA ALA A 265 2.40 -13.05 3.28
C ALA A 265 1.03 -13.67 3.61
N MET A 266 -0.05 -13.12 3.06
CA MET A 266 -1.41 -13.64 3.23
C MET A 266 -1.55 -15.04 2.61
N GLU A 267 -1.05 -15.27 1.40
CA GLU A 267 -1.05 -16.58 0.76
C GLU A 267 -0.28 -17.61 1.60
N SER A 268 0.90 -17.23 2.11
CA SER A 268 1.71 -18.10 2.98
C SER A 268 0.99 -18.40 4.30
N TYR A 269 0.35 -17.41 4.91
CA TYR A 269 -0.43 -17.55 6.14
C TYR A 269 -1.57 -18.58 6.01
N TRP A 270 -2.33 -18.52 4.93
CA TRP A 270 -3.43 -19.44 4.67
C TRP A 270 -2.94 -20.82 4.22
N GLY A 271 -1.80 -20.90 3.53
CA GLY A 271 -1.17 -22.16 3.13
C GLY A 271 -0.68 -23.02 4.29
N GLN A 272 -0.41 -22.43 5.47
CA GLN A 272 0.04 -23.16 6.66
C GLN A 272 -1.07 -23.90 7.43
N GLY A 273 -2.35 -23.68 7.09
CA GLY A 273 -3.50 -24.00 7.94
C GLY A 273 -3.97 -25.47 8.06
N GLN A 274 -3.21 -26.47 7.60
CA GLN A 274 -3.70 -27.87 7.55
C GLN A 274 -3.30 -28.77 8.75
N GLY A 275 -2.66 -28.24 9.80
CA GLY A 275 -2.10 -29.05 10.89
C GLY A 275 -2.54 -28.70 12.32
N LEU A 276 -3.69 -28.05 12.51
CA LEU A 276 -4.13 -27.57 13.85
C LEU A 276 -4.76 -28.66 14.75
N GLU A 277 -4.75 -29.93 14.33
CA GLU A 277 -5.28 -31.02 15.15
C GLU A 277 -4.40 -31.23 16.41
N GLY A 278 -5.01 -31.11 17.60
CA GLY A 278 -4.34 -31.36 18.88
C GLY A 278 -3.75 -30.13 19.58
N LEU A 279 -4.12 -28.91 19.16
CA LEU A 279 -3.79 -27.70 19.92
C LEU A 279 -4.62 -27.59 21.20
N SER A 280 -4.10 -26.81 22.17
CA SER A 280 -4.87 -26.44 23.35
C SER A 280 -6.00 -25.46 22.98
N ASP A 281 -7.09 -25.45 23.75
CA ASP A 281 -8.19 -24.47 23.59
C ASP A 281 -7.72 -23.01 23.58
N ALA A 282 -6.62 -22.70 24.27
CA ALA A 282 -6.05 -21.35 24.31
C ALA A 282 -5.35 -20.98 23.01
N ASP A 283 -4.59 -21.91 22.43
CA ASP A 283 -3.90 -21.72 21.16
C ASP A 283 -4.89 -21.67 20.00
N GLU A 284 -5.96 -22.49 20.05
CA GLU A 284 -7.05 -22.45 19.08
C GLU A 284 -7.69 -21.06 19.05
N LYS A 285 -8.08 -20.52 20.22
CA LYS A 285 -8.62 -19.14 20.32
C LYS A 285 -7.66 -18.07 19.86
N LEU A 286 -6.35 -18.25 20.06
CA LEU A 286 -5.35 -17.32 19.55
C LEU A 286 -5.33 -17.35 18.01
N HIS A 287 -5.31 -18.54 17.42
CA HIS A 287 -5.35 -18.71 15.96
C HIS A 287 -6.65 -18.19 15.34
N GLU A 288 -7.79 -18.40 15.99
CA GLU A 288 -9.08 -17.84 15.54
C GLU A 288 -9.02 -16.31 15.46
N ARG A 289 -8.48 -15.63 16.48
CA ARG A 289 -8.33 -14.17 16.48
C ARG A 289 -7.43 -13.69 15.35
N MET A 290 -6.33 -14.39 15.10
CA MET A 290 -5.40 -14.06 14.02
C MET A 290 -6.02 -14.30 12.64
N ASP A 291 -6.83 -15.35 12.50
CA ASP A 291 -7.58 -15.65 11.28
C ASP A 291 -8.56 -14.53 10.96
N ASP A 292 -9.34 -14.11 11.96
CA ASP A 292 -10.29 -13.02 11.84
C ASP A 292 -9.59 -11.71 11.45
N GLU A 293 -8.46 -11.40 12.08
CA GLU A 293 -7.67 -10.22 11.76
C GLU A 293 -7.12 -10.26 10.33
N MET A 294 -6.47 -11.35 9.93
CA MET A 294 -5.91 -11.51 8.59
C MET A 294 -6.98 -11.43 7.51
N LEU A 295 -8.15 -11.96 7.80
CA LEU A 295 -9.31 -11.91 6.92
C LEU A 295 -9.86 -10.48 6.80
N CYS A 296 -9.90 -9.71 7.90
CA CYS A 296 -10.23 -8.29 7.87
C CYS A 296 -9.24 -7.48 7.02
N TRP A 297 -7.93 -7.71 7.17
CA TRP A 297 -6.91 -7.03 6.37
C TRP A 297 -7.02 -7.37 4.89
N SER A 298 -7.24 -8.65 4.56
CA SER A 298 -7.45 -9.09 3.17
C SER A 298 -8.67 -8.39 2.54
N ALA A 299 -9.80 -8.34 3.27
CA ALA A 299 -11.00 -7.67 2.82
C ALA A 299 -10.78 -6.17 2.56
N LEU A 300 -10.13 -5.47 3.50
CA LEU A 300 -9.87 -4.03 3.39
C LEU A 300 -8.94 -3.69 2.23
N LEU A 301 -7.86 -4.46 2.07
CA LEU A 301 -6.92 -4.26 0.97
C LEU A 301 -7.56 -4.57 -0.38
N HIS A 302 -8.39 -5.60 -0.47
CA HIS A 302 -9.14 -5.89 -1.69
C HIS A 302 -10.12 -4.76 -2.01
N VAL A 303 -10.88 -4.26 -1.02
CA VAL A 303 -11.76 -3.10 -1.18
C VAL A 303 -10.99 -1.88 -1.69
N SER A 304 -9.82 -1.57 -1.09
CA SER A 304 -8.94 -0.49 -1.55
C SER A 304 -8.52 -0.68 -3.00
N GLN A 305 -7.99 -1.85 -3.35
CA GLN A 305 -7.48 -2.11 -4.70
C GLN A 305 -8.57 -2.10 -5.78
N GLN A 306 -9.77 -2.58 -5.46
CA GLN A 306 -10.90 -2.54 -6.39
C GLN A 306 -11.32 -1.10 -6.70
N GLN A 307 -11.32 -0.23 -5.68
CA GLN A 307 -11.65 1.17 -5.86
C GLN A 307 -10.64 1.88 -6.76
N GLU A 308 -9.33 1.64 -6.55
CA GLU A 308 -8.27 2.13 -7.43
C GLU A 308 -8.45 1.67 -8.89
N ARG A 309 -8.81 0.39 -9.11
CA ARG A 309 -9.06 -0.15 -10.46
C ARG A 309 -10.29 0.43 -11.15
N GLN A 310 -11.27 0.90 -10.37
CA GLN A 310 -12.45 1.56 -10.92
C GLN A 310 -12.19 3.01 -11.31
N VAL A 311 -11.06 3.62 -10.90
CA VAL A 311 -10.70 4.97 -11.35
C VAL A 311 -10.45 4.94 -12.87
N GLY A 312 -11.41 5.50 -13.63
CA GLY A 312 -11.38 5.54 -15.09
C GLY A 312 -12.23 4.48 -15.80
N LYS A 313 -12.93 3.61 -15.06
CA LYS A 313 -14.03 2.80 -15.63
C LYS A 313 -15.34 3.58 -15.49
N ARG A 314 -16.18 3.59 -16.54
CA ARG A 314 -17.51 4.24 -16.48
C ARG A 314 -18.38 3.59 -15.41
N ILE A 315 -19.17 4.40 -14.70
CA ILE A 315 -20.02 4.06 -13.53
C ILE A 315 -21.06 2.94 -13.78
N GLY A 316 -21.17 2.37 -14.98
CA GLY A 316 -22.06 1.25 -15.32
C GLY A 316 -21.37 -0.04 -15.79
N GLN A 317 -20.03 -0.09 -15.80
CA GLN A 317 -19.23 -1.29 -16.12
C GLN A 317 -18.51 -1.82 -14.88
N ALA A 318 -19.19 -1.80 -13.73
CA ALA A 318 -18.71 -2.53 -12.58
C ALA A 318 -18.82 -4.01 -12.94
N ASP A 319 -17.69 -4.62 -13.33
CA ASP A 319 -17.59 -6.07 -13.32
C ASP A 319 -18.10 -6.55 -11.95
N ASP A 320 -19.01 -7.52 -11.95
CA ASP A 320 -19.67 -8.13 -10.77
C ASP A 320 -18.70 -8.80 -9.76
N LEU A 321 -17.40 -8.47 -9.81
CA LEU A 321 -16.40 -8.64 -8.76
C LEU A 321 -16.73 -7.71 -7.58
N SER A 322 -17.96 -7.85 -7.11
CA SER A 322 -18.55 -7.13 -6.00
C SER A 322 -17.81 -7.51 -4.73
N CYS A 323 -17.86 -6.63 -3.74
CA CYS A 323 -17.50 -6.97 -2.36
C CYS A 323 -18.22 -8.24 -1.88
N ASN A 324 -19.28 -8.69 -2.57
CA ASN A 324 -19.94 -9.96 -2.30
C ASN A 324 -19.04 -11.17 -2.51
N SER A 325 -18.02 -11.17 -3.39
CA SER A 325 -17.10 -12.32 -3.48
C SER A 325 -16.31 -12.49 -2.19
N ILE A 326 -15.85 -11.38 -1.59
CA ILE A 326 -15.21 -11.36 -0.27
C ILE A 326 -16.19 -11.86 0.80
N LEU A 327 -17.43 -11.34 0.79
CA LEU A 327 -18.47 -11.76 1.73
C LEU A 327 -18.87 -13.22 1.54
N LEU A 328 -18.81 -13.76 0.32
CA LEU A 328 -19.14 -15.15 0.01
C LEU A 328 -18.02 -16.09 0.42
N ASP A 329 -16.76 -15.78 0.12
CA ASP A 329 -15.61 -16.56 0.58
C ASP A 329 -15.53 -16.53 2.11
N PHE A 330 -15.88 -15.40 2.72
CA PHE A 330 -16.07 -15.29 4.16
C PHE A 330 -17.27 -16.11 4.66
N SER A 331 -18.41 -16.09 3.95
CA SER A 331 -19.60 -16.85 4.36
C SER A 331 -19.30 -18.34 4.48
N LYS A 332 -18.47 -18.87 3.58
CA LYS A 332 -17.98 -20.26 3.58
C LYS A 332 -17.07 -20.56 4.78
N LEU A 333 -16.26 -19.58 5.20
CA LEU A 333 -15.41 -19.69 6.39
C LEU A 333 -16.23 -19.55 7.69
N SER A 334 -17.28 -18.71 7.68
CA SER A 334 -18.15 -18.46 8.83
C SER A 334 -19.23 -19.53 9.05
N THR A 335 -19.62 -20.29 8.01
CA THR A 335 -20.56 -21.39 8.19
C THR A 335 -19.94 -22.55 8.98
N THR A 336 -18.61 -22.61 9.04
CA THR A 336 -17.86 -23.61 9.81
C THR A 336 -17.32 -23.09 11.14
N ARG A 337 -17.30 -21.77 11.38
CA ARG A 337 -16.65 -21.16 12.56
C ARG A 337 -17.50 -20.05 13.19
N LYS A 338 -17.43 -19.91 14.51
CA LYS A 338 -18.08 -18.83 15.28
C LYS A 338 -17.36 -17.48 15.09
N ILE A 339 -17.23 -17.00 13.85
CA ILE A 339 -16.52 -15.76 13.47
C ILE A 339 -17.25 -14.47 13.96
N ALA A 340 -18.34 -14.61 14.70
CA ALA A 340 -19.29 -13.52 14.96
C ALA A 340 -18.80 -12.40 15.91
N HIS A 341 -17.59 -12.47 16.48
CA HIS A 341 -17.20 -11.59 17.59
C HIS A 341 -16.00 -10.66 17.35
N HIS A 342 -15.34 -10.69 16.18
CA HIS A 342 -14.21 -9.78 15.96
C HIS A 342 -14.69 -8.34 15.67
N SER A 343 -14.29 -7.38 16.51
CA SER A 343 -14.68 -5.97 16.40
C SER A 343 -14.30 -5.34 15.04
N LEU A 344 -13.12 -5.70 14.51
CA LEU A 344 -12.69 -5.28 13.16
C LEU A 344 -13.64 -5.75 12.06
N TRP A 345 -14.25 -6.93 12.19
CA TRP A 345 -15.11 -7.46 11.13
C TRP A 345 -16.38 -6.62 10.98
N SER A 346 -17.00 -6.22 12.09
CA SER A 346 -18.13 -5.28 12.03
C SER A 346 -17.76 -3.98 11.32
N GLN A 347 -16.54 -3.45 11.55
CA GLN A 347 -16.05 -2.25 10.86
C GLN A 347 -15.89 -2.50 9.35
N VAL A 348 -15.35 -3.65 8.93
CA VAL A 348 -15.23 -4.03 7.52
C VAL A 348 -16.60 -4.17 6.85
N LEU A 349 -17.57 -4.79 7.52
CA LEU A 349 -18.94 -4.92 7.00
C LEU A 349 -19.63 -3.56 6.84
N ILE A 350 -19.52 -2.69 7.85
CA ILE A 350 -20.05 -1.33 7.80
C ILE A 350 -19.43 -0.58 6.62
N LEU A 351 -18.10 -0.62 6.48
CA LEU A 351 -17.41 0.00 5.36
C LEU A 351 -17.94 -0.52 4.03
N SER A 352 -17.92 -1.84 3.85
CA SER A 352 -18.30 -2.49 2.60
C SER A 352 -19.74 -2.17 2.21
N SER A 353 -20.67 -2.19 3.16
CA SER A 353 -22.09 -1.87 2.93
C SER A 353 -22.30 -0.42 2.47
N HIS A 354 -21.53 0.52 3.01
CA HIS A 354 -21.64 1.94 2.67
C HIS A 354 -20.89 2.31 1.40
N LEU A 355 -19.78 1.62 1.08
CA LEU A 355 -19.05 1.82 -0.17
C LEU A 355 -19.89 1.45 -1.39
N VAL A 356 -20.68 0.38 -1.31
CA VAL A 356 -21.63 0.00 -2.38
C VAL A 356 -22.68 1.10 -2.61
N ARG A 357 -23.05 1.83 -1.55
CA ARG A 357 -24.05 2.91 -1.60
C ARG A 357 -23.47 4.30 -1.87
N TYR A 358 -22.15 4.43 -2.02
CA TYR A 358 -21.44 5.71 -2.07
C TYR A 358 -21.69 6.62 -0.85
N GLU A 359 -22.12 6.02 0.27
CA GLU A 359 -22.44 6.71 1.53
C GLU A 359 -21.22 6.78 2.46
N TYR A 360 -20.07 7.21 1.92
CA TYR A 360 -18.80 7.20 2.65
C TYR A 360 -18.87 7.99 3.97
N TYR A 361 -19.50 9.16 3.97
CA TYR A 361 -19.70 9.96 5.19
C TYR A 361 -20.47 9.19 6.27
N ALA A 362 -21.48 8.40 5.88
CA ALA A 362 -22.21 7.57 6.83
C ALA A 362 -21.33 6.45 7.37
N ALA A 363 -20.47 5.84 6.55
CA ALA A 363 -19.49 4.86 7.00
C ALA A 363 -18.56 5.47 8.05
N TRP A 364 -17.95 6.62 7.73
CA TRP A 364 -16.99 7.28 8.60
C TRP A 364 -17.61 7.75 9.91
N LYS A 365 -18.72 8.47 9.84
CA LYS A 365 -19.43 8.95 11.02
C LYS A 365 -19.96 7.80 11.87
N LYS A 366 -20.43 6.71 11.26
CA LYS A 366 -20.83 5.51 12.02
C LYS A 366 -19.62 4.84 12.65
N MET A 367 -18.47 4.78 11.98
CA MET A 367 -17.26 4.21 12.60
C MET A 367 -16.79 5.03 13.80
N ASP A 368 -16.91 6.36 13.75
CA ASP A 368 -16.59 7.27 14.86
C ASP A 368 -17.67 7.25 15.97
N ASN A 369 -18.94 6.99 15.62
CA ASN A 369 -20.05 7.00 16.59
C ASN A 369 -20.35 5.62 17.20
N ILE A 370 -20.13 4.52 16.48
CA ILE A 370 -20.30 3.14 16.99
C ILE A 370 -19.32 2.88 18.13
N THR A 371 -18.19 3.57 18.11
CA THR A 371 -17.23 3.63 19.23
C THR A 371 -17.84 4.13 20.53
N ALA A 372 -18.93 4.90 20.49
CA ALA A 372 -19.53 5.52 21.68
C ALA A 372 -20.63 4.66 22.34
N GLY A 373 -21.19 3.63 21.65
CA GLY A 373 -22.42 2.96 22.09
C GLY A 373 -22.37 1.44 22.28
N LEU A 374 -21.43 0.74 21.65
CA LEU A 374 -21.24 -0.72 21.77
C LEU A 374 -19.77 -0.96 22.09
N ALA A 375 -19.45 -1.33 23.33
CA ALA A 375 -18.11 -1.73 23.80
C ALA A 375 -16.95 -1.07 23.01
N SER A 376 -16.72 0.19 23.35
CA SER A 376 -15.88 1.21 22.72
C SER A 376 -14.45 0.78 22.36
N GLN A 377 -14.25 0.14 21.21
CA GLN A 377 -12.91 0.08 20.62
C GLN A 377 -12.81 1.07 19.45
N PRO A 378 -11.97 2.12 19.55
CA PRO A 378 -11.68 3.01 18.43
C PRO A 378 -11.23 2.21 17.21
N MET A 379 -11.54 2.73 16.02
CA MET A 379 -10.99 2.16 14.78
C MET A 379 -9.49 1.96 14.95
N SER A 380 -9.06 0.73 14.69
CA SER A 380 -7.64 0.40 14.67
C SER A 380 -6.90 1.37 13.74
N ILE A 381 -5.73 1.84 14.17
CA ILE A 381 -4.89 2.72 13.34
C ILE A 381 -4.55 2.03 12.01
N LEU A 382 -4.34 0.71 12.01
CA LEU A 382 -4.09 -0.05 10.78
C LEU A 382 -5.31 -0.11 9.87
N PHE A 383 -6.53 -0.10 10.42
CA PHE A 383 -7.75 0.03 9.62
C PHE A 383 -7.75 1.36 8.85
N LYS A 384 -7.42 2.45 9.54
CA LYS A 384 -7.28 3.78 8.94
C LYS A 384 -6.18 3.79 7.86
N CYS A 385 -5.04 3.15 8.14
CA CYS A 385 -3.94 3.00 7.18
C CYS A 385 -4.36 2.29 5.88
N CYS A 386 -5.23 1.27 5.98
CA CYS A 386 -5.73 0.55 4.80
C CYS A 386 -6.64 1.40 3.91
N ILE A 387 -7.49 2.23 4.52
CA ILE A 387 -8.51 3.01 3.80
C ILE A 387 -8.00 4.36 3.32
N GLU A 388 -7.00 4.95 4.00
CA GLU A 388 -6.44 6.27 3.68
C GLU A 388 -6.21 6.50 2.18
N PRO A 389 -5.58 5.57 1.45
CA PRO A 389 -5.27 5.75 0.03
C PRO A 389 -6.48 5.99 -0.88
N ASN A 390 -7.70 5.69 -0.40
CA ASN A 390 -8.93 5.81 -1.17
C ASN A 390 -9.78 7.01 -0.73
N LEU A 391 -9.44 7.71 0.35
CA LEU A 391 -10.34 8.72 0.92
C LEU A 391 -10.63 9.85 -0.05
N SER A 392 -9.62 10.32 -0.78
CA SER A 392 -9.79 11.36 -1.80
C SER A 392 -10.76 10.92 -2.90
N LEU A 393 -10.66 9.67 -3.36
CA LEU A 393 -11.58 9.12 -4.35
C LEU A 393 -13.00 9.00 -3.80
N TRP A 394 -13.15 8.52 -2.56
CA TRP A 394 -14.45 8.36 -1.93
C TRP A 394 -15.13 9.70 -1.68
N ARG A 395 -14.40 10.70 -1.16
CA ARG A 395 -14.88 12.08 -1.02
C ARG A 395 -15.34 12.63 -2.36
N TYR A 396 -14.56 12.46 -3.42
CA TYR A 396 -14.94 12.90 -4.76
C TYR A 396 -16.23 12.23 -5.25
N ARG A 397 -16.35 10.90 -5.12
CA ARG A 397 -17.56 10.14 -5.49
C ARG A 397 -18.79 10.58 -4.70
N THR A 398 -18.63 10.86 -3.41
CA THR A 398 -19.70 11.40 -2.57
C THR A 398 -20.18 12.75 -3.12
N ILE A 399 -19.27 13.66 -3.48
CA ILE A 399 -19.64 14.95 -4.07
C ILE A 399 -20.33 14.77 -5.42
N GLN A 400 -19.85 13.84 -6.27
CA GLN A 400 -20.51 13.52 -7.53
C GLN A 400 -21.94 13.02 -7.33
N HIS A 401 -22.17 12.18 -6.32
CA HIS A 401 -23.50 11.68 -5.98
C HIS A 401 -24.42 12.82 -5.54
N TYR A 402 -23.98 13.66 -4.60
CA TYR A 402 -24.72 14.83 -4.15
C TYR A 402 -25.01 15.83 -5.29
N ASN A 403 -24.06 16.04 -6.21
CA ASN A 403 -24.24 16.90 -7.38
C ASN A 403 -25.39 16.45 -8.30
N LYS A 404 -25.74 15.17 -8.30
CA LYS A 404 -26.91 14.66 -9.03
C LYS A 404 -28.21 15.01 -8.31
N SER A 405 -28.21 14.92 -6.98
CA SER A 405 -29.39 15.07 -6.12
C SER A 405 -29.82 16.53 -5.89
N PHE A 406 -28.89 17.47 -5.76
CA PHE A 406 -29.21 18.87 -5.41
C PHE A 406 -29.81 19.68 -6.56
N ALA A 407 -30.47 20.80 -6.26
CA ALA A 407 -30.99 21.72 -7.27
C ALA A 407 -29.83 22.43 -8.02
N LYS A 408 -30.15 23.06 -9.16
CA LYS A 408 -29.16 23.84 -9.90
C LYS A 408 -28.73 25.05 -9.07
N GLU A 409 -27.42 25.29 -8.98
CA GLU A 409 -26.82 26.44 -8.28
C GLU A 409 -27.03 26.45 -6.75
N GLU A 410 -27.40 25.29 -6.17
CA GLU A 410 -27.49 25.15 -4.73
C GLU A 410 -26.11 25.21 -4.08
N GLN A 411 -25.98 26.07 -3.06
CA GLN A 411 -24.74 26.30 -2.33
C GLN A 411 -24.68 25.46 -1.05
N ILE A 412 -23.58 24.75 -0.85
CA ILE A 412 -23.30 24.06 0.42
C ILE A 412 -22.05 24.67 1.04
N THR A 413 -22.23 25.17 2.27
CA THR A 413 -21.18 25.78 3.10
C THR A 413 -20.52 24.76 4.04
N SER A 414 -21.24 23.71 4.42
CA SER A 414 -20.77 22.69 5.37
C SER A 414 -20.01 21.51 4.72
N VAL A 415 -19.27 21.79 3.64
CA VAL A 415 -18.52 20.79 2.87
C VAL A 415 -17.45 20.07 3.71
N PRO A 416 -16.64 20.75 4.55
CA PRO A 416 -15.64 20.06 5.36
C PRO A 416 -16.30 19.01 6.27
N ARG A 417 -17.44 19.36 6.87
CA ARG A 417 -18.22 18.44 7.69
C ARG A 417 -18.75 17.26 6.88
N LEU A 418 -19.23 17.50 5.66
CA LEU A 418 -19.74 16.44 4.78
C LEU A 418 -18.65 15.44 4.36
N LEU A 419 -17.43 15.91 4.17
CA LEU A 419 -16.31 15.10 3.70
C LEU A 419 -15.40 14.59 4.82
N SER A 420 -15.74 14.92 6.07
CA SER A 420 -14.89 14.70 7.24
C SER A 420 -13.48 15.24 7.02
N ILE A 421 -13.38 16.48 6.53
CA ILE A 421 -12.13 17.24 6.37
C ILE A 421 -12.08 18.26 7.52
N ASP A 422 -10.91 18.45 8.12
CA ASP A 422 -10.70 19.51 9.10
C ASP A 422 -11.06 20.86 8.45
N PRO A 423 -11.98 21.65 9.01
CA PRO A 423 -12.36 22.94 8.44
C PRO A 423 -11.17 23.88 8.19
N THR A 424 -10.09 23.75 8.97
CA THR A 424 -8.87 24.55 8.80
C THR A 424 -8.03 24.14 7.59
N GLU A 425 -8.23 22.93 7.08
CA GLU A 425 -7.54 22.38 5.90
C GLU A 425 -8.36 22.54 4.61
N TRP A 426 -9.64 22.89 4.73
CA TRP A 426 -10.50 23.14 3.59
C TRP A 426 -10.25 24.52 3.00
N ASN A 427 -9.63 24.57 1.84
CA ASN A 427 -9.35 25.81 1.12
C ASN A 427 -9.75 25.71 -0.37
N LEU A 428 -9.67 26.85 -1.08
CA LEU A 428 -10.11 26.95 -2.47
C LEU A 428 -9.30 26.03 -3.38
N ASP A 429 -8.01 25.87 -3.12
CA ASP A 429 -7.11 25.08 -3.95
C ASP A 429 -7.46 23.59 -3.81
N HIS A 430 -7.73 23.12 -2.59
CA HIS A 430 -8.19 21.76 -2.33
C HIS A 430 -9.50 21.45 -3.09
N ALA A 431 -10.46 22.38 -3.08
CA ALA A 431 -11.71 22.20 -3.81
C ALA A 431 -11.53 22.25 -5.34
N ARG A 432 -10.65 23.14 -5.84
CA ARG A 432 -10.31 23.23 -7.27
C ARG A 432 -9.58 21.98 -7.76
N ASP A 433 -8.75 21.36 -6.94
CA ASP A 433 -8.04 20.13 -7.27
C ASP A 433 -8.99 18.94 -7.46
N PHE A 434 -10.08 18.92 -6.70
CA PHE A 434 -11.19 18.00 -6.94
C PHE A 434 -12.01 18.35 -8.18
N GLY A 435 -11.66 19.42 -8.90
CA GLY A 435 -12.40 19.91 -10.06
C GLY A 435 -13.79 20.44 -9.69
N LEU A 436 -13.96 20.88 -8.45
CA LEU A 436 -15.26 21.29 -7.95
C LEU A 436 -15.54 22.76 -8.27
N PRO A 437 -16.76 23.10 -8.69
CA PRO A 437 -17.20 24.49 -8.81
C PRO A 437 -17.34 25.12 -7.41
N VAL A 438 -16.35 25.92 -7.02
CA VAL A 438 -16.38 26.70 -5.77
C VAL A 438 -16.57 28.18 -6.03
N GLU A 439 -17.31 28.83 -5.15
CA GLU A 439 -17.40 30.28 -5.03
C GLU A 439 -16.87 30.69 -3.66
N GLN A 440 -16.04 31.73 -3.63
CA GLN A 440 -15.65 32.38 -2.40
C GLN A 440 -16.65 33.52 -2.16
N LYS A 441 -17.32 33.50 -1.02
CA LYS A 441 -18.21 34.57 -0.59
C LYS A 441 -17.41 35.76 -0.06
N ASP A 442 -18.08 36.90 0.10
CA ASP A 442 -17.46 38.15 0.56
C ASP A 442 -16.88 38.05 1.98
N ASP A 443 -17.38 37.12 2.80
CA ASP A 443 -16.88 36.80 4.13
C ASP A 443 -15.67 35.84 4.13
N GLY A 444 -15.22 35.42 2.95
CA GLY A 444 -14.13 34.46 2.76
C GLY A 444 -14.57 32.99 2.86
N GLU A 445 -15.85 32.71 3.13
CA GLU A 445 -16.39 31.35 3.20
C GLU A 445 -16.39 30.71 1.80
N ILE A 446 -15.97 29.44 1.73
CA ILE A 446 -15.93 28.68 0.48
C ILE A 446 -17.21 27.86 0.36
N ALA A 447 -18.04 28.19 -0.62
CA ALA A 447 -19.24 27.44 -0.94
C ALA A 447 -19.02 26.56 -2.18
N LEU A 448 -19.46 25.29 -2.10
CA LEU A 448 -19.61 24.45 -3.28
C LEU A 448 -20.91 24.75 -4.00
N VAL A 449 -20.86 24.96 -5.31
CA VAL A 449 -22.03 25.30 -6.13
C VAL A 449 -22.39 24.16 -7.07
N PHE A 450 -23.41 23.38 -6.71
CA PHE A 450 -23.79 22.20 -7.47
C PHE A 450 -24.40 22.55 -8.85
N LYS A 451 -24.16 21.68 -9.83
CA LYS A 451 -24.64 21.74 -11.23
C LYS A 451 -24.23 23.01 -12.02
N LYS A 452 -23.31 23.83 -11.50
CA LYS A 452 -22.73 24.95 -12.25
C LYS A 452 -21.86 24.47 -13.43
N ALA A 453 -21.20 23.32 -13.26
CA ALA A 453 -20.50 22.60 -14.31
C ALA A 453 -20.74 21.09 -14.14
N PRO A 454 -20.79 20.32 -15.25
CA PRO A 454 -20.80 18.87 -15.15
C PRO A 454 -19.47 18.42 -14.54
N LEU A 455 -19.55 17.74 -13.38
CA LEU A 455 -18.39 17.04 -12.83
C LEU A 455 -17.99 15.95 -13.82
N LYS A 456 -16.70 15.85 -14.13
CA LYS A 456 -16.20 14.81 -15.03
C LYS A 456 -16.49 13.44 -14.43
N ASP A 457 -16.88 12.47 -15.26
CA ASP A 457 -17.06 11.08 -14.81
C ASP A 457 -15.76 10.51 -14.25
N ASP A 458 -14.63 10.92 -14.84
CA ASP A 458 -13.31 10.62 -14.32
C ASP A 458 -13.00 11.52 -13.13
N ALA A 459 -12.66 10.90 -11.99
CA ALA A 459 -11.99 11.60 -10.91
C ALA A 459 -10.77 12.32 -11.48
N PRO A 460 -10.46 13.55 -11.01
CA PRO A 460 -9.22 14.21 -11.38
C PRO A 460 -8.11 13.20 -11.10
N ARG A 461 -7.48 12.71 -12.17
CA ARG A 461 -6.34 11.84 -12.02
C ARG A 461 -5.35 12.65 -11.19
N THR A 462 -5.00 12.15 -10.02
CA THR A 462 -3.78 12.56 -9.32
C THR A 462 -2.66 12.19 -10.28
N ASN A 463 -2.38 13.08 -11.23
CA ASN A 463 -1.53 12.77 -12.36
C ASN A 463 -0.14 12.52 -11.80
N ASN A 464 0.29 11.25 -11.81
CA ASN A 464 1.69 10.81 -11.69
C ASN A 464 2.59 11.34 -12.83
N ALA A 465 2.15 12.37 -13.55
CA ALA A 465 2.85 12.95 -14.69
C ALA A 465 2.88 14.47 -14.54
N GLY A 466 3.81 14.97 -13.72
CA GLY A 466 4.44 16.28 -13.85
C GLY A 466 3.58 17.55 -13.70
N SER A 467 2.28 17.45 -13.44
CA SER A 467 1.48 18.63 -13.10
C SER A 467 1.74 18.99 -11.64
N ARG A 468 2.19 20.22 -11.42
CA ARG A 468 2.49 20.84 -10.11
C ARG A 468 1.24 20.94 -9.23
N VAL A 469 0.69 19.81 -8.78
CA VAL A 469 -0.06 19.73 -7.52
C VAL A 469 1.01 19.70 -6.43
N ARG A 470 1.68 20.83 -6.23
CA ARG A 470 2.69 21.00 -5.17
C ARG A 470 1.92 21.31 -3.89
N ASP A 471 2.28 20.61 -2.81
CA ASP A 471 2.02 20.98 -1.41
C ASP A 471 0.66 20.62 -0.76
N HIS A 472 -0.07 19.60 -1.23
CA HIS A 472 -1.37 19.22 -0.62
C HIS A 472 -1.45 17.81 0.01
N ARG A 473 -0.38 17.00 -0.05
CA ARG A 473 -0.27 15.81 0.84
C ARG A 473 0.23 16.15 2.24
N PHE A 474 0.80 17.35 2.41
CA PHE A 474 1.25 17.88 3.70
C PHE A 474 0.10 18.28 4.64
N THR A 475 -1.12 18.47 4.14
CA THR A 475 -2.33 18.73 4.96
C THR A 475 -3.04 17.45 5.40
N PHE A 476 -3.05 16.38 4.60
CA PHE A 476 -3.66 15.12 5.03
C PHE A 476 -2.91 14.43 6.18
N GLY A 477 -1.58 14.61 6.23
CA GLY A 477 -0.78 14.22 7.40
C GLY A 477 -1.17 14.94 8.70
N LYS A 478 -1.97 16.02 8.66
CA LYS A 478 -2.49 16.74 9.84
C LYS A 478 -3.91 16.31 10.25
N CYS A 479 -4.76 15.87 9.32
CA CYS A 479 -6.02 15.17 9.64
C CYS A 479 -5.74 13.93 10.50
N PHE A 480 -4.60 13.28 10.25
CA PHE A 480 -4.01 12.25 11.09
C PHE A 480 -2.66 12.70 11.58
N ASP A 481 -2.61 13.80 12.33
CA ASP A 481 -1.42 14.13 13.10
C ASP A 481 -1.26 13.08 14.22
N LEU A 482 -0.87 11.87 13.83
CA LEU A 482 -0.58 10.73 14.70
C LEU A 482 0.61 11.09 15.61
N ASN A 483 1.47 12.01 15.15
CA ASN A 483 2.58 12.54 15.92
C ASN A 483 2.16 13.71 16.84
N GLU A 484 1.39 14.71 16.36
CA GLU A 484 1.09 15.92 17.15
C GLU A 484 -0.24 15.86 17.93
N LYS A 485 -1.30 15.23 17.41
CA LYS A 485 -2.63 15.14 18.07
C LYS A 485 -2.86 13.84 18.84
N MET A 486 -2.18 12.74 18.50
CA MET A 486 -2.24 11.50 19.29
C MET A 486 -1.01 11.23 20.15
N SER A 487 0.11 11.95 19.96
CA SER A 487 1.38 11.62 20.63
C SER A 487 1.55 10.11 20.74
N ILE A 488 1.40 9.41 19.59
CA ILE A 488 1.51 7.95 19.54
C ILE A 488 2.95 7.65 19.87
N SER A 489 3.20 7.47 21.15
CA SER A 489 4.51 7.12 21.65
C SER A 489 4.95 5.86 20.93
N SER A 490 6.26 5.67 20.77
CA SER A 490 6.80 4.43 20.22
C SER A 490 6.22 3.18 20.89
N VAL A 491 5.73 3.31 22.14
CA VAL A 491 5.01 2.27 22.89
C VAL A 491 3.68 1.89 22.23
N HIS A 492 2.88 2.85 21.76
CA HIS A 492 1.62 2.56 21.08
C HIS A 492 1.85 1.94 19.69
N ILE A 493 2.86 2.38 18.94
CA ILE A 493 3.21 1.74 17.66
C ILE A 493 3.71 0.30 17.92
N ASP A 494 4.53 0.11 18.95
CA ASP A 494 5.01 -1.21 19.33
C ASP A 494 3.86 -2.13 19.76
N GLN A 495 2.90 -1.64 20.57
CA GLN A 495 1.69 -2.38 20.93
C GLN A 495 0.84 -2.73 19.72
N MET A 496 0.60 -1.77 18.82
CA MET A 496 -0.13 -1.97 17.58
C MET A 496 0.51 -3.04 16.70
N LEU A 497 1.83 -3.00 16.53
CA LEU A 497 2.55 -3.97 15.70
C LEU A 497 2.61 -5.35 16.37
N LYS A 498 2.71 -5.42 17.71
CA LYS A 498 2.67 -6.67 18.49
C LYS A 498 1.27 -7.29 18.59
N GLY A 499 0.22 -6.59 18.18
CA GLY A 499 -1.16 -7.09 18.28
C GLY A 499 -1.74 -6.99 19.69
N GLY A 500 -1.15 -6.15 20.54
CA GLY A 500 -1.80 -5.71 21.76
C GLY A 500 -2.98 -4.83 21.37
N LEU A 501 -4.19 -5.39 21.39
CA LEU A 501 -5.39 -4.57 21.47
C LEU A 501 -5.31 -3.75 22.77
N PRO A 502 -5.54 -2.43 22.74
CA PRO A 502 -5.83 -1.68 23.96
C PRO A 502 -7.15 -2.13 24.60
#